data_AF-A0A8J5E648-F1
#
_entry.id   AF-A0A8J5E648-F1
#
_cell.length_a   1.000
_cell.length_b   1.000
_cell.length_c   1.000
_cell.angle_alpha   90.00
_cell.angle_beta   90.00
_cell.angle_gamma   90.00
#
_symmetry.space_group_name_H-M   'P 1'
#
loop_
_entity.id
_entity.type
_entity.pdbx_description
1 polymer ?
#
loop_
_entity_poly.entity_id
_entity_poly.type
_entity_poly.pdbx_seq_one_letter_code
_entity_poly.pdbx_strand_id
1 'polypeptide(L)'
;MLTEDQIDDVMFDARGGELEDIEKFFSAQEKPLEALKEVKDQYTESTPLHYAAANGHIDVVKYLLGLVGENAEAQAALISAQNDSGNTALHWAALNGNLDIVKLLCEAKADPFVKNQSGQDVLYAAENFDKEEVIDYLLENYDYAPKDDDENIKIRYEDETEETEETGEAKEEPVEDKETEEVTETLKTTSV
;
A
#
# COMPACT_ATOMS: atom_id res chain seq x y z
N MET A 1 -13.42 -18.44 12.43
CA MET A 1 -12.55 -17.46 13.08
C MET A 1 -11.36 -18.19 13.64
N LEU A 2 -10.23 -18.00 12.97
CA LEU A 2 -8.93 -18.50 13.37
C LEU A 2 -8.49 -17.85 14.69
N THR A 3 -7.69 -18.56 15.48
CA THR A 3 -7.02 -17.98 16.66
C THR A 3 -5.78 -17.21 16.24
N GLU A 4 -5.30 -16.32 17.11
CA GLU A 4 -4.05 -15.58 16.90
C GLU A 4 -2.88 -16.53 16.63
N ASP A 5 -2.70 -17.56 17.48
CA ASP A 5 -1.67 -18.59 17.26
C ASP A 5 -1.77 -19.27 15.88
N GLN A 6 -2.98 -19.53 15.38
CA GLN A 6 -3.17 -20.14 14.05
C GLN A 6 -2.78 -19.20 12.92
N ILE A 7 -3.06 -17.91 13.08
CA ILE A 7 -2.67 -16.89 12.10
C ILE A 7 -1.15 -16.75 12.10
N ASP A 8 -0.54 -16.61 13.28
CA ASP A 8 0.90 -16.45 13.43
C ASP A 8 1.67 -17.67 12.90
N ASP A 9 1.18 -18.88 13.15
CA ASP A 9 1.76 -20.12 12.61
C ASP A 9 1.76 -20.10 11.07
N VAL A 10 0.61 -19.81 10.43
CA VAL A 10 0.53 -19.75 8.96
C VAL A 10 1.44 -18.65 8.39
N MET A 11 1.57 -17.52 9.09
CA MET A 11 2.43 -16.42 8.67
C MET A 11 3.92 -16.76 8.82
N PHE A 12 4.27 -17.46 9.89
CA PHE A 12 5.61 -17.99 10.11
C PHE A 12 5.97 -19.01 9.03
N ASP A 13 5.08 -19.96 8.74
CA ASP A 13 5.26 -20.97 7.71
C ASP A 13 5.39 -20.36 6.31
N ALA A 14 4.55 -19.36 5.99
CA ALA A 14 4.62 -18.65 4.71
C ALA A 14 5.92 -17.84 4.55
N ARG A 15 6.47 -17.32 5.66
CA ARG A 15 7.78 -16.66 5.67
C ARG A 15 8.94 -17.66 5.56
N GLY A 16 8.80 -18.83 6.19
CA GLY A 16 9.80 -19.91 6.18
C GLY A 16 9.82 -20.71 4.89
N GLY A 17 8.72 -20.72 4.14
CA GLY A 17 8.56 -21.59 2.97
C GLY A 17 8.09 -23.00 3.34
N GLU A 18 7.46 -23.17 4.50
CA GLU A 18 7.04 -24.46 5.04
C GLU A 18 5.73 -24.93 4.38
N LEU A 19 5.81 -25.27 3.09
CA LEU A 19 4.64 -25.63 2.27
C LEU A 19 3.81 -26.76 2.90
N GLU A 20 4.47 -27.80 3.44
CA GLU A 20 3.76 -28.95 4.01
C GLU A 20 2.86 -28.56 5.19
N ASP A 21 3.31 -27.64 6.04
CA ASP A 21 2.53 -27.17 7.19
C ASP A 21 1.39 -26.24 6.76
N ILE A 22 1.61 -25.40 5.75
CA ILE A 22 0.56 -24.59 5.12
C ILE A 22 -0.52 -25.49 4.48
N GLU A 23 -0.12 -26.50 3.70
CA GLU A 23 -1.03 -27.45 3.07
C GLU A 23 -1.86 -28.19 4.12
N LYS A 24 -1.21 -28.67 5.18
CA LYS A 24 -1.86 -29.34 6.29
C LYS A 24 -2.84 -28.43 7.02
N PHE A 25 -2.48 -27.17 7.27
CA PHE A 25 -3.38 -26.21 7.92
C PHE A 25 -4.64 -25.98 7.09
N PHE A 26 -4.49 -25.66 5.80
CA PHE A 26 -5.62 -25.32 4.94
C PHE A 26 -6.47 -26.55 4.57
N SER A 27 -5.87 -27.74 4.39
CA SER A 27 -6.62 -28.98 4.14
C SER A 27 -7.46 -29.45 5.34
N ALA A 28 -7.10 -29.01 6.55
CA ALA A 28 -7.90 -29.26 7.76
C ALA A 28 -9.10 -28.32 7.90
N GLN A 29 -9.19 -27.24 7.11
CA GLN A 29 -10.30 -26.29 7.18
C GLN A 29 -11.48 -26.76 6.33
N GLU A 30 -12.71 -26.68 6.88
CA GLU A 30 -13.93 -26.92 6.09
C GLU A 30 -14.09 -25.92 4.93
N LYS A 31 -13.56 -24.69 5.11
CA LYS A 31 -13.62 -23.60 4.14
C LYS A 31 -12.25 -22.94 4.00
N PRO A 32 -11.31 -23.53 3.23
CA PRO A 32 -9.93 -23.04 3.13
C PRO A 32 -9.84 -21.60 2.63
N LEU A 33 -10.70 -21.23 1.68
CA LEU A 33 -10.73 -19.87 1.14
C LEU A 33 -11.19 -18.82 2.16
N GLU A 34 -12.17 -19.14 3.00
CA GLU A 34 -12.62 -18.21 4.04
C GLU A 34 -11.58 -18.09 5.15
N ALA A 35 -10.91 -19.19 5.49
CA ALA A 35 -9.76 -19.15 6.39
C ALA A 35 -8.64 -18.27 5.83
N LEU A 36 -8.30 -18.40 4.54
CA LEU A 36 -7.24 -17.60 3.90
C LEU A 36 -7.52 -16.09 3.98
N LYS A 37 -8.78 -15.67 3.87
CA LYS A 37 -9.18 -14.25 4.03
C LYS A 37 -9.01 -13.73 5.45
N GLU A 38 -9.10 -14.61 6.46
CA GLU A 38 -8.89 -14.28 7.87
C GLU A 38 -7.39 -14.22 8.25
N VAL A 39 -6.50 -14.88 7.49
CA VAL A 39 -5.05 -14.88 7.80
C VAL A 39 -4.41 -13.57 7.37
N LYS A 40 -4.18 -12.69 8.35
CA LYS A 40 -3.42 -11.46 8.19
C LYS A 40 -2.60 -11.15 9.43
N ASP A 41 -1.45 -10.55 9.22
CA ASP A 41 -0.59 -10.03 10.28
C ASP A 41 -1.30 -8.87 11.00
N GLN A 42 -1.49 -9.00 12.31
CA GLN A 42 -2.24 -8.02 13.10
C GLN A 42 -1.58 -6.65 13.24
N TYR A 43 -0.28 -6.53 12.91
CA TYR A 43 0.48 -5.29 13.07
C TYR A 43 0.77 -4.58 11.75
N THR A 44 0.69 -5.31 10.64
CA THR A 44 1.04 -4.79 9.33
C THR A 44 -0.04 -5.02 8.27
N GLU A 45 -1.13 -5.73 8.58
CA GLU A 45 -2.15 -6.19 7.62
C GLU A 45 -1.57 -7.01 6.44
N SER A 46 -0.32 -7.48 6.56
CA SER A 46 0.31 -8.33 5.55
C SER A 46 -0.42 -9.67 5.47
N THR A 47 -0.47 -10.27 4.28
CA THR A 47 -1.07 -11.61 4.06
C THR A 47 0.04 -12.67 3.92
N PRO A 48 -0.27 -13.98 4.00
CA PRO A 48 0.72 -15.03 3.74
C PRO A 48 1.42 -14.86 2.39
N LEU A 49 0.68 -14.35 1.38
CA LEU A 49 1.22 -14.08 0.05
C LEU A 49 2.32 -13.01 0.08
N HIS A 50 2.21 -11.98 0.94
CA HIS A 50 3.26 -10.98 1.10
C HIS A 50 4.57 -11.62 1.59
N TYR A 51 4.49 -12.43 2.64
CA TYR A 51 5.68 -13.07 3.22
C TYR A 51 6.30 -14.11 2.28
N ALA A 52 5.49 -14.96 1.65
CA ALA A 52 5.99 -15.92 0.67
C ALA A 52 6.64 -15.22 -0.54
N ALA A 53 6.01 -14.15 -1.03
CA ALA A 53 6.52 -13.36 -2.14
C ALA A 53 7.82 -12.62 -1.82
N ALA A 54 7.94 -12.07 -0.60
CA ALA A 54 9.14 -11.39 -0.12
C ALA A 54 10.35 -12.34 -0.02
N ASN A 55 10.12 -13.58 0.41
CA ASN A 55 11.20 -14.53 0.71
C ASN A 55 11.51 -15.51 -0.43
N GLY A 56 10.84 -15.41 -1.58
CA GLY A 56 11.17 -16.20 -2.76
C GLY A 56 10.54 -17.60 -2.79
N HIS A 57 9.54 -17.87 -1.94
CA HIS A 57 8.92 -19.20 -1.79
C HIS A 57 7.84 -19.43 -2.86
N ILE A 58 8.28 -19.71 -4.09
CA ILE A 58 7.42 -19.82 -5.27
C ILE A 58 6.37 -20.93 -5.16
N ASP A 59 6.68 -22.02 -4.48
CA ASP A 59 5.78 -23.14 -4.24
C ASP A 59 4.64 -22.77 -3.28
N VAL A 60 4.95 -22.06 -2.20
CA VAL A 60 3.95 -21.46 -1.31
C VAL A 60 3.08 -20.46 -2.08
N VAL A 61 3.68 -19.58 -2.88
CA VAL A 61 2.91 -18.62 -3.72
C VAL A 61 1.95 -19.36 -4.66
N LYS A 62 2.42 -20.40 -5.35
CA LYS A 62 1.58 -21.22 -6.24
C LYS A 62 0.45 -21.90 -5.48
N TYR A 63 0.72 -22.43 -4.30
CA TYR A 63 -0.31 -23.07 -3.47
C TYR A 63 -1.37 -22.07 -3.02
N LEU A 64 -0.98 -20.89 -2.53
CA LEU A 64 -1.90 -19.83 -2.11
C LEU A 64 -2.77 -19.33 -3.27
N LEU A 65 -2.20 -19.16 -4.47
CA LEU A 65 -2.96 -18.85 -5.69
C LEU A 65 -3.83 -20.04 -6.14
N GLY A 66 -3.43 -21.27 -5.84
CA GLY A 66 -4.23 -22.48 -6.10
C GLY A 66 -5.46 -22.58 -5.22
N LEU A 67 -5.40 -22.10 -3.97
CA LEU A 67 -6.53 -22.11 -3.02
C LEU A 67 -7.73 -21.29 -3.50
N VAL A 68 -7.50 -20.23 -4.27
CA VAL A 68 -8.59 -19.42 -4.84
C VAL A 68 -9.23 -20.08 -6.07
N GLY A 69 -8.55 -21.04 -6.71
CA GLY A 69 -9.05 -21.78 -7.86
C GLY A 69 -9.49 -20.86 -9.01
N GLU A 70 -10.67 -21.13 -9.59
CA GLU A 70 -11.25 -20.31 -10.67
C GLU A 70 -12.02 -19.08 -10.15
N ASN A 71 -11.97 -18.80 -8.84
CA ASN A 71 -12.66 -17.65 -8.27
C ASN A 71 -11.89 -16.36 -8.56
N ALA A 72 -12.25 -15.69 -9.65
CA ALA A 72 -11.63 -14.45 -10.09
C ALA A 72 -11.70 -13.32 -9.05
N GLU A 73 -12.79 -13.22 -8.28
CA GLU A 73 -12.94 -12.20 -7.22
C GLU A 73 -11.96 -12.46 -6.07
N ALA A 74 -11.86 -13.72 -5.63
CA ALA A 74 -10.92 -14.11 -4.59
C ALA A 74 -9.46 -13.97 -5.05
N GLN A 75 -9.16 -14.31 -6.30
CA GLN A 75 -7.83 -14.10 -6.86
C GLN A 75 -7.46 -12.62 -6.90
N ALA A 76 -8.36 -11.77 -7.42
CA ALA A 76 -8.15 -10.33 -7.47
C ALA A 76 -7.93 -9.78 -6.06
N ALA A 77 -8.79 -10.14 -5.10
CA ALA A 77 -8.67 -9.70 -3.71
C ALA A 77 -7.34 -10.16 -3.06
N LEU A 78 -6.87 -11.37 -3.35
CA LEU A 78 -5.64 -11.91 -2.78
C LEU A 78 -4.40 -11.19 -3.33
N ILE A 79 -4.30 -11.00 -4.65
CA ILE A 79 -3.12 -10.38 -5.29
C ILE A 79 -3.11 -8.85 -5.17
N SER A 80 -4.28 -8.22 -5.03
CA SER A 80 -4.42 -6.78 -4.83
C SER A 80 -4.48 -6.38 -3.35
N ALA A 81 -4.38 -7.33 -2.42
CA ALA A 81 -4.34 -7.02 -1.00
C ALA A 81 -3.16 -6.08 -0.71
N GLN A 82 -3.46 -4.98 -0.04
CA GLN A 82 -2.47 -4.02 0.42
C GLN A 82 -2.32 -4.15 1.93
N ASN A 83 -1.07 -4.18 2.39
CA ASN A 83 -0.73 -4.10 3.80
C ASN A 83 -0.89 -2.66 4.33
N ASP A 84 -0.60 -2.42 5.61
CA ASP A 84 -0.77 -1.11 6.26
C ASP A 84 0.07 0.02 5.65
N SER A 85 1.11 -0.30 4.89
CA SER A 85 1.91 0.69 4.14
C SER A 85 1.43 0.87 2.69
N GLY A 86 0.36 0.19 2.29
CA GLY A 86 -0.14 0.18 0.92
C GLY A 86 0.63 -0.75 -0.02
N ASN A 87 1.59 -1.54 0.47
CA ASN A 87 2.36 -2.44 -0.38
C ASN A 87 1.55 -3.71 -0.68
N THR A 88 1.58 -4.17 -1.92
CA THR A 88 1.05 -5.48 -2.34
C THR A 88 2.14 -6.55 -2.29
N ALA A 89 1.78 -7.83 -2.38
CA ALA A 89 2.76 -8.92 -2.48
C ALA A 89 3.74 -8.73 -3.65
N LEU A 90 3.29 -8.10 -4.75
CA LEU A 90 4.13 -7.79 -5.90
C LEU A 90 5.21 -6.74 -5.58
N HIS A 91 4.91 -5.74 -4.74
CA HIS A 91 5.94 -4.80 -4.23
C HIS A 91 7.04 -5.54 -3.47
N TRP A 92 6.66 -6.47 -2.60
CA TRP A 92 7.62 -7.21 -1.79
C TRP A 92 8.46 -8.20 -2.61
N ALA A 93 7.87 -8.86 -3.62
CA ALA A 93 8.62 -9.68 -4.58
C ALA A 93 9.64 -8.85 -5.36
N ALA A 94 9.22 -7.68 -5.86
CA ALA A 94 10.07 -6.78 -6.63
C ALA A 94 11.19 -6.19 -5.79
N LEU A 95 10.90 -5.72 -4.56
CA LEU A 95 11.87 -5.18 -3.61
C LEU A 95 12.99 -6.20 -3.29
N ASN A 96 12.66 -7.48 -3.21
CA ASN A 96 13.64 -8.54 -2.92
C ASN A 96 14.27 -9.15 -4.18
N GLY A 97 13.83 -8.77 -5.38
CA GLY A 97 14.38 -9.28 -6.63
C GLY A 97 13.90 -10.69 -7.02
N ASN A 98 12.76 -11.14 -6.47
CA ASN A 98 12.23 -12.48 -6.72
C ASN A 98 11.51 -12.54 -8.08
N LEU A 99 12.29 -12.50 -9.17
CA LEU A 99 11.77 -12.38 -10.54
C LEU A 99 10.73 -13.44 -10.91
N ASP A 100 10.94 -14.70 -10.52
CA ASP A 100 9.99 -15.77 -10.86
C ASP A 100 8.63 -15.57 -10.19
N ILE A 101 8.60 -14.97 -8.99
CA ILE A 101 7.37 -14.62 -8.29
C ILE A 101 6.73 -13.38 -8.91
N VAL A 102 7.53 -12.38 -9.31
CA VAL A 102 7.02 -11.20 -10.04
C VAL A 102 6.29 -11.66 -11.30
N LYS A 103 6.92 -12.51 -12.11
CA LYS A 103 6.31 -13.11 -13.31
C LYS A 103 5.01 -13.83 -12.98
N LEU A 104 5.03 -14.72 -11.97
CA LEU A 104 3.86 -15.49 -11.57
C LEU A 104 2.68 -14.61 -11.11
N LEU A 105 2.94 -13.57 -10.32
CA LEU A 105 1.91 -12.65 -9.86
C LEU A 105 1.36 -11.80 -11.01
N CYS A 106 2.22 -11.33 -11.91
CA CYS A 106 1.83 -10.63 -13.15
C CYS A 106 0.96 -11.53 -14.07
N GLU A 107 1.31 -12.80 -14.23
CA GLU A 107 0.51 -13.80 -14.95
C GLU A 107 -0.87 -13.97 -14.30
N ALA A 108 -0.92 -13.97 -12.97
CA ALA A 108 -2.15 -13.97 -12.17
C ALA A 108 -2.94 -12.65 -12.20
N LYS A 109 -2.51 -11.66 -13.00
CA LYS A 109 -3.13 -10.33 -13.20
C LYS A 109 -2.94 -9.35 -12.04
N ALA A 110 -1.87 -9.49 -11.27
CA ALA A 110 -1.46 -8.44 -10.34
C ALA A 110 -1.06 -7.19 -11.14
N ASP A 111 -1.54 -6.03 -10.70
CA ASP A 111 -1.25 -4.74 -11.34
C ASP A 111 0.08 -4.17 -10.81
N PRO A 112 1.11 -4.00 -11.66
CA PRO A 112 2.41 -3.51 -11.22
C PRO A 112 2.47 -1.97 -11.09
N PHE A 113 1.40 -1.26 -11.44
CA PHE A 113 1.28 0.20 -11.31
C PHE A 113 0.61 0.64 -10.00
N VAL A 114 0.17 -0.30 -9.16
CA VAL A 114 -0.39 0.02 -7.84
C VAL A 114 0.65 0.79 -7.05
N LYS A 115 0.25 1.94 -6.51
CA LYS A 115 1.09 2.76 -5.64
C LYS A 115 0.80 2.48 -4.17
N ASN A 116 1.86 2.35 -3.38
CA ASN A 116 1.77 2.30 -1.93
C ASN A 116 1.44 3.67 -1.33
N GLN A 117 1.34 3.77 0.00
CA GLN A 117 1.00 5.03 0.68
C GLN A 117 2.05 6.14 0.50
N SER A 118 3.28 5.79 0.15
CA SER A 118 4.35 6.74 -0.18
C SER A 118 4.35 7.13 -1.67
N GLY A 119 3.36 6.68 -2.46
CA GLY A 119 3.27 6.97 -3.89
C GLY A 119 4.20 6.14 -4.77
N GLN A 120 4.86 5.13 -4.20
CA GLN A 120 5.83 4.28 -4.89
C GLN A 120 5.12 3.07 -5.48
N ASP A 121 5.41 2.74 -6.74
CA ASP A 121 4.90 1.53 -7.40
C ASP A 121 5.93 0.37 -7.34
N VAL A 122 5.62 -0.72 -8.03
CA VAL A 122 6.45 -1.94 -8.05
C VAL A 122 7.80 -1.68 -8.73
N LEU A 123 7.84 -0.86 -9.78
CA LEU A 123 9.09 -0.51 -10.47
C LEU A 123 10.00 0.29 -9.54
N TYR A 124 9.44 1.30 -8.86
CA TYR A 124 10.20 2.06 -7.85
C TYR A 124 10.81 1.15 -6.80
N ALA A 125 10.05 0.16 -6.31
CA ALA A 125 10.55 -0.80 -5.31
C ALA A 125 11.73 -1.64 -5.85
N ALA A 126 11.68 -2.07 -7.11
CA ALA A 126 12.78 -2.80 -7.75
C ALA A 126 14.02 -1.92 -7.94
N GLU A 127 13.83 -0.68 -8.40
CA GLU A 127 14.93 0.28 -8.65
C GLU A 127 15.62 0.74 -7.38
N ASN A 128 14.88 1.05 -6.31
CA ASN A 128 15.44 1.52 -5.05
C ASN A 128 16.36 0.48 -4.37
N PHE A 129 16.28 -0.78 -4.79
CA PHE A 129 17.09 -1.87 -4.27
C PHE A 129 17.93 -2.57 -5.35
N ASP A 130 18.12 -1.91 -6.50
CA ASP A 130 18.97 -2.36 -7.63
C ASP A 130 18.63 -3.78 -8.12
N LYS A 131 17.34 -4.10 -8.28
CA LYS A 131 16.88 -5.42 -8.75
C LYS A 131 16.80 -5.47 -10.27
N GLU A 132 17.96 -5.40 -10.93
CA GLU A 132 18.11 -5.29 -12.39
C GLU A 132 17.20 -6.23 -13.18
N GLU A 133 17.19 -7.54 -12.86
CA GLU A 133 16.37 -8.49 -13.62
C GLU A 133 14.85 -8.23 -13.52
N VAL A 134 14.39 -7.71 -12.37
CA VAL A 134 12.99 -7.31 -12.18
C VAL A 134 12.70 -6.01 -12.90
N ILE A 135 13.61 -5.04 -12.83
CA ILE A 135 13.51 -3.76 -13.54
C ILE A 135 13.38 -4.01 -15.05
N ASP A 136 14.29 -4.80 -15.61
CA ASP A 136 14.29 -5.16 -17.03
C ASP A 136 12.97 -5.83 -17.41
N TYR A 137 12.53 -6.84 -16.64
CA TYR A 137 11.25 -7.51 -16.90
C TYR A 137 10.07 -6.53 -16.87
N LEU A 138 10.01 -5.62 -15.90
CA LEU A 138 8.92 -4.65 -15.79
C LEU A 138 8.94 -3.65 -16.96
N LEU A 139 10.08 -3.09 -17.31
CA LEU A 139 10.23 -2.15 -18.42
C LEU A 139 10.01 -2.79 -19.79
N GLU A 140 10.31 -4.08 -19.95
CA GLU A 140 10.07 -4.83 -21.18
C GLU A 140 8.59 -5.19 -21.38
N ASN A 141 7.85 -5.45 -20.30
CA ASN A 141 6.49 -5.99 -20.37
C ASN A 141 5.38 -4.96 -20.07
N TYR A 142 5.74 -3.81 -19.50
CA TYR A 142 4.80 -2.78 -19.06
C TYR A 142 5.25 -1.40 -19.51
N ASP A 143 4.28 -0.59 -19.94
CA ASP A 143 4.51 0.79 -20.40
C ASP A 143 4.62 1.72 -19.19
N TYR A 144 5.78 1.72 -18.54
CA TYR A 144 6.10 2.71 -17.52
C TYR A 144 6.43 4.03 -18.18
N ALA A 145 5.78 5.10 -17.72
CA ALA A 145 6.16 6.45 -18.12
C ALA A 145 7.63 6.69 -17.76
N PRO A 146 8.41 7.38 -18.63
CA PRO A 146 9.73 7.85 -18.24
C PRO A 146 9.62 8.59 -16.92
N LYS A 147 10.53 8.34 -15.98
CA LYS A 147 10.61 9.16 -14.78
C LYS A 147 10.80 10.61 -15.23
N ASP A 148 9.83 11.47 -14.90
CA ASP A 148 10.08 12.89 -14.97
C ASP A 148 11.22 13.16 -13.98
N ASP A 149 12.39 13.56 -14.47
CA ASP A 149 13.60 13.86 -13.69
C ASP A 149 13.40 14.97 -12.62
N ASP A 150 12.17 15.48 -12.47
CA ASP A 150 11.76 16.60 -11.63
C ASP A 150 11.16 16.22 -10.26
N GLU A 151 11.08 14.93 -9.89
CA GLU A 151 10.65 14.55 -8.52
C GLU A 151 11.69 14.86 -7.43
N ASN A 152 12.78 15.54 -7.78
CA ASN A 152 13.58 16.30 -6.82
C ASN A 152 12.94 17.67 -6.53
N ILE A 153 11.65 17.69 -6.14
CA ILE A 153 11.18 18.77 -5.25
C ILE A 153 11.82 18.50 -3.90
N LYS A 154 13.06 18.97 -3.81
CA LYS A 154 13.71 19.48 -2.63
C LYS A 154 12.61 20.10 -1.76
N ILE A 155 12.16 19.36 -0.75
CA ILE A 155 11.42 19.94 0.37
C ILE A 155 12.35 21.07 0.83
N ARG A 156 11.98 22.30 0.52
CA ARG A 156 12.61 23.48 1.10
C ARG A 156 12.38 23.29 2.59
N TYR A 157 13.41 22.82 3.29
CA TYR A 157 13.60 23.17 4.67
C TYR A 157 13.57 24.71 4.67
N GLU A 158 12.43 25.29 5.04
CA GLU A 158 12.38 26.69 5.44
C GLU A 158 13.12 26.77 6.77
N ASP A 159 14.44 26.93 6.67
CA ASP A 159 15.24 27.50 7.72
C ASP A 159 16.00 28.69 7.11
N GLU A 160 15.38 29.85 7.17
CA GLU A 160 16.08 31.13 7.19
C GLU A 160 15.44 32.00 8.26
N THR A 161 16.01 31.90 9.46
CA THR A 161 16.04 32.96 10.45
C THR A 161 16.88 34.15 9.96
N GLU A 162 16.63 35.32 10.58
CA GLU A 162 17.37 36.60 10.57
C GLU A 162 16.81 37.66 9.60
N GLU A 163 15.96 38.57 10.08
CA GLU A 163 16.28 39.85 10.77
C GLU A 163 16.76 40.96 9.81
N THR A 164 15.99 42.05 9.71
CA THR A 164 16.52 43.43 9.81
C THR A 164 15.44 44.40 10.30
N GLU A 165 15.82 45.20 11.28
CA GLU A 165 15.06 46.22 12.00
C GLU A 165 14.85 47.55 11.23
N GLU A 166 13.75 48.23 11.61
CA GLU A 166 13.60 49.67 11.95
C GLU A 166 13.98 50.80 10.96
N THR A 167 12.99 51.64 10.61
CA THR A 167 13.00 53.12 10.82
C THR A 167 11.58 53.68 10.72
N GLY A 168 11.20 54.53 11.69
CA GLY A 168 9.85 55.09 11.83
C GLY A 168 9.60 56.46 11.17
N GLU A 169 8.35 56.92 11.28
CA GLU A 169 7.92 58.25 11.78
C GLU A 169 6.41 58.43 11.58
N ALA A 170 5.78 59.11 12.54
CA ALA A 170 4.34 59.26 12.73
C ALA A 170 3.67 60.26 11.77
N LYS A 171 2.33 60.18 11.63
CA LYS A 171 1.38 61.29 11.90
C LYS A 171 -0.10 60.92 11.73
N GLU A 172 -0.84 61.26 12.78
CA GLU A 172 -2.19 61.88 12.83
C GLU A 172 -3.47 61.02 12.62
N GLU A 173 -4.13 60.76 13.76
CA GLU A 173 -5.59 60.65 14.01
C GLU A 173 -6.35 61.96 13.61
N PRO A 174 -7.69 62.00 13.36
CA PRO A 174 -8.72 61.54 14.33
C PRO A 174 -10.10 61.01 13.82
N VAL A 175 -10.74 60.19 14.68
CA VAL A 175 -12.13 60.23 15.23
C VAL A 175 -13.33 60.42 14.27
N GLU A 176 -14.31 59.50 14.26
CA GLU A 176 -15.63 59.60 14.95
C GLU A 176 -16.64 58.50 14.52
N ASP A 177 -17.56 58.20 15.44
CA ASP A 177 -18.50 57.09 15.56
C ASP A 177 -19.59 56.94 14.49
N LYS A 178 -20.17 55.73 14.37
CA LYS A 178 -21.61 55.48 14.64
C LYS A 178 -22.00 53.99 14.55
N GLU A 179 -22.69 53.58 15.61
CA GLU A 179 -23.45 52.35 15.83
C GLU A 179 -24.50 52.07 14.74
N THR A 180 -24.89 50.80 14.55
CA THR A 180 -26.27 50.34 14.78
C THR A 180 -26.39 48.81 14.67
N GLU A 181 -27.21 48.29 15.57
CA GLU A 181 -27.47 46.89 15.93
C GLU A 181 -28.28 46.07 14.92
N GLU A 182 -28.16 44.74 15.10
CA GLU A 182 -29.12 43.63 14.98
C GLU A 182 -30.38 43.76 14.10
N VAL A 183 -30.67 42.70 13.31
CA VAL A 183 -31.91 41.90 13.54
C VAL A 183 -31.68 40.45 13.11
N THR A 184 -32.08 39.53 13.99
CA THR A 184 -32.11 38.08 13.87
C THR A 184 -33.39 37.54 13.19
N GLU A 185 -33.36 36.22 12.95
CA GLU A 185 -34.47 35.26 12.95
C GLU A 185 -35.12 34.77 11.64
N THR A 186 -35.04 33.44 11.57
CA THR A 186 -35.66 32.42 10.75
C THR A 186 -37.19 32.33 10.88
N LEU A 187 -37.90 31.97 9.81
CA LEU A 187 -39.04 31.04 9.90
C LEU A 187 -39.19 30.18 8.63
N LYS A 188 -39.32 28.87 8.86
CA LYS A 188 -39.72 27.81 7.93
C LYS A 188 -41.22 27.90 7.65
N THR A 189 -41.66 27.59 6.43
CA THR A 189 -42.98 27.01 6.18
C THR A 189 -42.92 25.94 5.09
N THR A 190 -43.29 24.72 5.50
CA THR A 190 -43.63 23.57 4.67
C THR A 190 -45.03 23.79 4.08
N SER A 191 -45.28 23.39 2.84
CA SER A 191 -46.64 23.19 2.33
C SER A 191 -46.70 21.84 1.61
N VAL A 192 -47.70 21.06 1.98
CA VAL A 192 -48.22 19.87 1.29
C VAL A 192 -49.60 20.24 0.78
#